data_AF-A0A0W1QHZ1-F1
#
_entry.id   AF-A0A0W1QHZ1-F1
#
_cell.length_a   1.000
_cell.length_b   1.000
_cell.length_c   1.000
_cell.angle_alpha   90.00
_cell.angle_beta   90.00
_cell.angle_gamma   90.00
#
_symmetry.space_group_name_H-M   'P 1'
#
loop_
_entity.id
_entity.type
_entity.pdbx_description
1 polymer ?
#
loop_
_entity_poly.entity_id
_entity_poly.type
_entity_poly.pdbx_seq_one_letter_code
_entity_poly.pdbx_strand_id
1 'polypeptide(L)'
;MVVAGAAGATTIRVENHSAATLSLSAHDATGGLQRQLRGTLLPHASTFVRRPGGKVLALRREADKHLFDIVVTSEDGRGCRFRTVAEQHSEEWVLIIPVAHPIGTGRCEARTGRTIGDFVFIAS
;
A
#
# COMPACT_ATOMS: atom_id res chain seq x y z
N MET A 1 13.89 30.72 -1.71
CA MET A 1 14.76 29.55 -1.95
C MET A 1 13.88 28.32 -1.78
N VAL A 2 13.36 27.77 -2.89
CA VAL A 2 12.52 26.57 -2.84
C VAL A 2 13.48 25.40 -2.67
N VAL A 3 13.54 24.82 -1.48
CA VAL A 3 14.14 23.50 -1.32
C VAL A 3 13.28 22.58 -2.18
N ALA A 4 13.80 22.19 -3.34
CA ALA A 4 13.25 21.12 -4.14
C ALA A 4 13.32 19.86 -3.28
N GLY A 5 12.30 19.67 -2.45
CA GLY A 5 12.17 18.51 -1.58
C GLY A 5 12.29 17.28 -2.47
N ALA A 6 13.23 16.40 -2.12
CA ALA A 6 13.33 15.07 -2.70
C ALA A 6 11.90 14.55 -2.89
N ALA A 7 11.49 14.35 -4.14
CA ALA A 7 10.12 14.02 -4.48
C ALA A 7 9.72 12.77 -3.71
N GLY A 8 9.01 12.96 -2.59
CA GLY A 8 8.70 11.94 -1.61
C GLY A 8 7.81 10.89 -2.27
N ALA A 9 8.41 9.79 -2.68
CA ALA A 9 7.68 8.63 -3.14
C ALA A 9 7.42 7.74 -1.93
N THR A 10 6.17 7.33 -1.73
CA THR A 10 5.88 6.22 -0.82
C THR A 10 6.16 4.93 -1.59
N THR A 11 6.99 4.05 -1.03
CA THR A 11 7.29 2.73 -1.58
C THR A 11 6.54 1.68 -0.79
N ILE A 12 5.84 0.80 -1.48
CA ILE A 12 5.09 -0.28 -0.86
C ILE A 12 5.73 -1.58 -1.32
N ARG A 13 6.29 -2.35 -0.37
CA ARG A 13 6.82 -3.68 -0.62
C ARG A 13 5.73 -4.70 -0.31
N VAL A 14 5.43 -5.56 -1.27
CA VAL A 14 4.47 -6.65 -1.10
C VAL A 14 5.24 -7.97 -1.12
N GLU A 15 5.12 -8.74 -0.05
CA GLU A 15 5.78 -10.02 0.20
C GLU A 15 4.74 -11.15 0.14
N ASN A 16 4.99 -12.16 -0.67
CA ASN A 16 4.22 -13.40 -0.68
C ASN A 16 5.00 -14.45 0.11
N HIS A 17 4.54 -14.78 1.31
CA HIS A 17 5.10 -15.82 2.16
C HIS A 17 4.36 -17.16 2.04
N SER A 18 3.32 -17.21 1.21
CA SER A 18 2.60 -18.44 0.90
C SER A 18 3.34 -19.30 -0.14
N ALA A 19 2.93 -20.55 -0.26
CA ALA A 19 3.38 -21.46 -1.33
C ALA A 19 2.62 -21.24 -2.66
N ALA A 20 1.63 -20.34 -2.71
CA ALA A 20 0.78 -20.12 -3.86
C ALA A 20 1.27 -18.93 -4.70
N THR A 21 1.02 -18.99 -6.01
CA THR A 21 1.16 -17.82 -6.89
C THR A 21 -0.04 -16.89 -6.67
N LEU A 22 0.22 -15.60 -6.45
CA LEU A 22 -0.82 -14.61 -6.19
C LEU A 22 -0.93 -13.61 -7.35
N SER A 23 -2.16 -13.25 -7.71
CA SER A 23 -2.46 -12.12 -8.58
C SER A 23 -2.46 -10.83 -7.77
N LEU A 24 -1.73 -9.83 -8.20
CA LEU A 24 -1.65 -8.52 -7.58
C LEU A 24 -2.36 -7.49 -8.44
N SER A 25 -3.22 -6.69 -7.81
CA SER A 25 -3.86 -5.51 -8.39
C SER A 25 -3.74 -4.33 -7.44
N ALA A 26 -3.18 -3.21 -7.90
CA ALA A 26 -3.09 -1.97 -7.14
C ALA A 26 -3.98 -0.88 -7.75
N HIS A 27 -4.63 -0.11 -6.88
CA HIS A 27 -5.60 0.94 -7.19
C HIS A 27 -5.41 2.15 -6.27
N ASP A 28 -5.83 3.32 -6.73
CA ASP A 28 -6.05 4.45 -5.84
C ASP A 28 -7.34 4.24 -5.04
N ALA A 29 -7.31 4.55 -3.74
CA ALA A 29 -8.45 4.30 -2.85
C ALA A 29 -9.67 5.17 -3.19
N THR A 30 -9.49 6.28 -3.90
CA THR A 30 -10.53 7.25 -4.24
C THR A 30 -11.19 7.04 -5.61
N GLY A 31 -10.88 5.93 -6.30
CA GLY A 31 -11.57 5.56 -7.55
C GLY A 31 -11.23 6.42 -8.77
N GLY A 32 -10.23 7.30 -8.66
CA GLY A 32 -9.67 8.01 -9.81
C GLY A 32 -9.02 7.05 -10.80
N LEU A 33 -9.27 7.26 -12.09
CA LEU A 33 -8.78 6.43 -13.20
C LEU A 33 -7.25 6.58 -13.35
N GLN A 34 -6.48 5.94 -12.47
CA GLN A 34 -5.04 5.77 -12.62
C GLN A 34 -4.66 4.29 -12.70
N ARG A 35 -3.60 4.06 -13.48
CA ARG A 35 -3.02 2.80 -13.93
C ARG A 35 -3.23 1.65 -12.93
N GLN A 36 -4.14 0.74 -13.25
CA GLN A 36 -4.20 -0.55 -12.57
C GLN A 36 -2.89 -1.29 -12.86
N LEU A 37 -2.03 -1.41 -11.84
CA LEU A 37 -0.87 -2.28 -11.93
C LEU A 37 -1.37 -3.70 -11.69
N ARG A 38 -1.38 -4.51 -12.75
CA ARG A 38 -1.61 -5.94 -12.68
C ARG A 38 -0.28 -6.65 -12.75
N GLY A 39 -0.08 -7.64 -11.88
CA GLY A 39 1.10 -8.47 -11.90
C GLY A 39 0.86 -9.78 -11.19
N THR A 40 1.82 -10.69 -11.33
CA THR A 40 1.82 -11.98 -10.65
C THR A 40 2.95 -11.97 -9.64
N LEU A 41 2.68 -12.43 -8.42
CA LEU A 41 3.63 -12.54 -7.33
C LEU A 41 3.87 -14.01 -7.04
N LEU A 42 5.05 -14.50 -7.42
CA LEU A 42 5.46 -15.88 -7.21
C LEU A 42 5.56 -16.23 -5.71
N PRO A 43 5.48 -17.53 -5.35
CA PRO A 43 5.73 -17.98 -3.98
C PRO A 43 7.05 -17.47 -3.44
N HIS A 44 7.08 -17.04 -2.17
CA HIS A 44 8.27 -16.54 -1.47
C HIS A 44 8.98 -15.35 -2.16
N ALA A 45 8.29 -14.66 -3.08
CA ALA A 45 8.81 -13.50 -3.79
C ALA A 45 8.32 -12.18 -3.18
N SER A 46 8.96 -11.09 -3.58
CA SER A 46 8.52 -9.74 -3.24
C SER A 46 8.50 -8.84 -4.48
N THR A 47 7.63 -7.84 -4.45
CA THR A 47 7.56 -6.79 -5.47
C THR A 47 7.37 -5.41 -4.84
N PHE A 48 7.60 -4.37 -5.62
CA PHE A 48 7.50 -2.98 -5.19
C PHE A 48 6.43 -2.25 -5.99
N VAL A 49 5.50 -1.62 -5.27
CA VAL A 49 4.57 -0.64 -5.82
C VAL A 49 5.04 0.74 -5.37
N ARG A 50 5.45 1.58 -6.33
CA ARG A 50 5.92 2.95 -6.04
C ARG A 50 4.80 3.95 -6.32
N ARG A 51 4.54 4.83 -5.37
CA ARG A 51 3.63 5.97 -5.54
C ARG A 51 4.42 7.28 -5.52
N PRO A 52 4.62 7.93 -6.68
CA PRO A 52 5.20 9.28 -6.73
C PRO A 52 4.37 10.26 -5.89
N GLY A 53 5.02 11.08 -5.07
CA GLY A 53 4.34 12.11 -4.27
C GLY A 53 3.55 11.59 -3.05
N GLY A 54 3.66 10.30 -2.71
CA GLY A 54 3.05 9.75 -1.49
C GLY A 54 3.72 10.30 -0.23
N LYS A 55 2.91 10.72 0.75
CA LYS A 55 3.36 11.27 2.04
C LYS A 55 2.84 10.42 3.20
N VAL A 56 3.66 10.19 4.22
CA VAL A 56 3.24 9.57 5.50
C VAL A 56 2.54 10.57 6.42
N LEU A 57 2.86 11.85 6.29
CA LEU A 57 2.22 12.95 7.02
C LEU A 57 1.73 13.97 5.99
N ALA A 58 0.44 14.26 6.00
CA ALA A 58 -0.20 15.15 5.04
C ALA A 58 -1.20 16.09 5.72
N LEU A 59 -1.49 17.21 5.08
CA LEU A 59 -2.60 18.06 5.48
C LEU A 59 -3.90 17.27 5.34
N ARG A 60 -4.84 17.43 6.27
CA ARG A 60 -6.13 16.73 6.27
C ARG A 60 -6.88 16.87 4.94
N ARG A 61 -6.82 18.05 4.32
CA ARG A 61 -7.44 18.34 3.01
C ARG A 61 -6.78 17.64 1.81
N GLU A 62 -5.58 17.08 2.00
CA GLU A 62 -4.79 16.39 0.97
C GLU A 62 -4.73 14.87 1.19
N ALA A 63 -5.25 14.38 2.33
CA ALA A 63 -5.15 13.00 2.79
C ALA A 63 -5.50 11.97 1.69
N ASP A 64 -6.65 12.18 1.05
CA ASP A 64 -7.21 11.34 0.00
C ASP A 64 -6.27 11.09 -1.18
N LYS A 65 -5.35 12.03 -1.46
CA LYS A 65 -4.35 11.92 -2.55
C LYS A 65 -3.22 10.95 -2.22
N HIS A 66 -3.15 10.48 -0.98
CA HIS A 66 -2.11 9.59 -0.47
C HIS A 66 -2.64 8.20 -0.11
N LEU A 67 -3.96 7.98 -0.20
CA LEU A 67 -4.61 6.71 0.10
C LEU A 67 -4.57 5.76 -1.09
N PHE A 68 -4.13 4.53 -0.88
CA PHE A 68 -4.04 3.49 -1.91
C PHE A 68 -4.64 2.18 -1.43
N ASP A 69 -4.92 1.29 -2.37
CA ASP A 69 -5.50 -0.03 -2.16
C ASP A 69 -4.78 -1.07 -3.02
N ILE A 70 -4.32 -2.16 -2.42
CA ILE A 70 -3.65 -3.27 -3.08
C ILE A 70 -4.38 -4.54 -2.69
N VAL A 71 -4.90 -5.23 -3.70
CA VAL A 71 -5.50 -6.55 -3.56
C VAL A 71 -4.54 -7.59 -4.10
N VAL A 72 -4.26 -8.62 -3.32
CA VAL A 72 -3.40 -9.74 -3.67
C VAL A 72 -4.17 -11.02 -3.40
N THR A 73 -4.45 -11.82 -4.44
CA THR A 73 -5.31 -13.02 -4.32
C THR A 73 -4.78 -14.20 -5.11
N SER A 74 -4.90 -15.41 -4.59
CA SER A 74 -4.73 -16.66 -5.34
C SER A 74 -5.90 -16.89 -6.32
N GLU A 75 -5.76 -17.91 -7.17
CA GLU A 75 -6.78 -18.28 -8.18
C GLU A 75 -8.14 -18.65 -7.58
N ASP A 76 -8.15 -19.14 -6.33
CA ASP A 76 -9.36 -19.46 -5.56
C ASP A 76 -9.98 -18.23 -4.85
N GLY A 77 -9.45 -17.03 -5.10
CA GLY A 77 -9.97 -15.77 -4.55
C GLY A 77 -9.59 -15.49 -3.09
N ARG A 78 -8.73 -16.30 -2.46
CA ARG A 78 -8.20 -16.06 -1.12
C ARG A 78 -6.99 -15.12 -1.17
N GLY A 79 -6.74 -14.37 -0.11
CA GLY A 79 -5.53 -13.53 -0.03
C GLY A 79 -5.69 -12.34 0.91
N CYS A 80 -5.23 -11.17 0.47
CA CYS A 80 -5.14 -9.97 1.29
C CYS A 80 -5.56 -8.71 0.53
N ARG A 81 -6.26 -7.82 1.23
CA ARG A 81 -6.46 -6.43 0.83
C ARG A 81 -5.66 -5.53 1.77
N PHE A 82 -4.70 -4.82 1.20
CA PHE A 82 -3.90 -3.86 1.93
C PHE A 82 -4.26 -2.46 1.48
N ARG A 83 -4.58 -1.59 2.43
CA ARG A 83 -4.94 -0.19 2.14
C ARG A 83 -4.16 0.74 3.04
N THR A 84 -4.06 2.00 2.65
CA THR A 84 -3.74 3.05 3.62
C THR A 84 -4.99 3.77 4.08
N VAL A 85 -4.96 4.23 5.33
CA VAL A 85 -6.00 5.07 5.93
C VAL A 85 -5.36 6.33 6.51
N ALA A 86 -6.16 7.39 6.62
CA ALA A 86 -5.75 8.63 7.25
C ALA A 86 -6.22 8.63 8.71
N GLU A 87 -5.28 8.61 9.65
CA GLU A 87 -5.55 8.76 11.08
C GLU A 87 -5.21 10.18 11.53
N GLN A 88 -6.03 10.73 12.42
CA GLN A 88 -5.83 12.08 12.93
C GLN A 88 -4.54 12.16 13.75
N HIS A 89 -3.68 13.12 13.40
CA HIS A 89 -2.49 13.46 14.18
C HIS A 89 -2.67 14.78 14.93
N SER A 90 -3.21 15.80 14.26
CA SER A 90 -3.61 17.07 14.87
C SER A 90 -4.82 17.65 14.13
N GLU A 91 -5.24 18.87 14.46
CA GLU A 91 -6.39 19.52 13.80
C GLU A 91 -6.20 19.69 12.28
N GLU A 92 -4.97 19.94 11.84
CA GLU A 92 -4.64 20.19 10.43
C GLU A 92 -3.98 19.02 9.72
N TRP A 93 -3.42 18.06 10.48
CA TRP A 93 -2.55 17.00 9.95
C TRP A 93 -3.10 15.61 10.22
N VAL A 94 -2.88 14.72 9.24
CA VAL A 94 -3.18 13.30 9.34
C VAL A 94 -1.94 12.47 9.04
N LEU A 95 -1.84 11.33 9.73
CA LEU A 95 -0.89 10.27 9.42
C LEU A 95 -1.53 9.29 8.45
N ILE A 96 -0.81 8.96 7.38
CA ILE A 96 -1.16 7.91 6.45
C ILE A 96 -0.55 6.61 6.96
N ILE A 97 -1.39 5.70 7.43
CA ILE A 97 -0.94 4.44 8.01
C ILE A 97 -1.37 3.23 7.15
N PRO A 98 -0.57 2.16 7.11
CA PRO A 98 -0.91 0.95 6.38
C PRO A 98 -1.82 0.05 7.22
N VAL A 99 -2.82 -0.56 6.59
CA VAL A 99 -3.68 -1.57 7.24
C VAL A 99 -3.89 -2.77 6.31
N ALA A 100 -3.89 -3.97 6.90
CA ALA A 100 -4.08 -5.24 6.19
C ALA A 100 -5.42 -5.86 6.59
N HIS A 101 -6.14 -6.41 5.61
CA HIS A 101 -7.38 -7.15 5.82
C HIS A 101 -7.32 -8.48 5.05
N PRO A 102 -7.67 -9.61 5.68
CA PRO A 102 -7.74 -10.89 5.00
C PRO A 102 -8.92 -10.95 4.03
N ILE A 103 -8.72 -11.66 2.92
CA ILE A 103 -9.77 -12.11 2.00
C ILE A 103 -9.85 -13.63 2.13
N GLY A 104 -10.97 -14.13 2.67
CA GLY A 104 -11.11 -15.55 3.00
C GLY A 104 -10.21 -15.92 4.19
N THR A 105 -9.41 -16.98 4.04
CA THR A 105 -8.60 -17.56 5.13
C THR A 105 -7.13 -17.13 5.12
N GLY A 106 -6.75 -16.11 4.34
CA GLY A 106 -5.36 -15.63 4.28
C GLY A 106 -4.91 -14.97 5.59
N ARG A 107 -3.62 -14.99 5.88
CA ARG A 107 -3.02 -14.22 6.98
C ARG A 107 -2.27 -13.02 6.41
N CYS A 108 -2.67 -11.83 6.85
CA CYS A 108 -2.22 -10.57 6.27
C CYS A 108 -1.60 -9.67 7.33
N GLU A 109 -0.42 -9.14 7.06
CA GLU A 109 0.28 -8.23 7.96
C GLU A 109 0.66 -6.95 7.21
N ALA A 110 0.56 -5.81 7.88
CA ALA A 110 0.97 -4.51 7.38
C ALA A 110 1.85 -3.83 8.43
N ARG A 111 3.00 -3.31 8.01
CA ARG A 111 3.94 -2.59 8.88
C ARG A 111 4.55 -1.39 8.15
N THR A 112 4.99 -0.40 8.91
CA THR A 112 5.88 0.64 8.41
C THR A 112 7.28 0.05 8.18
N GLY A 113 7.91 0.42 7.07
CA GLY A 113 9.26 -0.01 6.72
C GLY A 113 10.33 0.74 7.50
N ARG A 114 11.61 0.51 7.14
CA ARG A 114 12.75 1.13 7.85
C ARG A 114 12.92 2.62 7.54
N THR A 115 12.35 3.07 6.43
CA THR A 115 12.43 4.45 5.95
C THR A 115 11.04 5.08 5.90
N ILE A 116 10.97 6.39 6.18
CA ILE A 116 9.71 7.14 6.12
C ILE A 116 9.18 7.07 4.68
N GLY A 117 7.94 6.62 4.53
CA GLY A 117 7.34 6.38 3.22
C GLY A 117 7.42 4.94 2.76
N ASP A 118 7.96 4.02 3.56
CA ASP A 118 7.92 2.60 3.23
C ASP A 118 6.79 1.89 3.98
N PHE A 119 6.01 1.11 3.24
CA PHE A 119 5.04 0.17 3.81
C PHE A 119 5.39 -1.25 3.37
N VAL A 120 5.30 -2.21 4.28
CA VAL A 120 5.54 -3.62 3.98
C VAL A 120 4.27 -4.41 4.24
N PHE A 121 3.79 -5.09 3.22
CA PHE A 121 2.61 -5.93 3.21
C PHE A 121 3.00 -7.37 3.03
N ILE A 122 2.49 -8.25 3.89
CA ILE A 122 2.84 -9.67 3.90
C ILE A 122 1.55 -10.47 3.74
N ALA A 123 1.49 -11.29 2.70
CA ALA A 123 0.44 -12.28 2.49
C ALA A 123 1.00 -13.68 2.76
N SER A 124 0.36 -14.42 3.66
CA SER A 124 0.77 -15.77 4.10
C SER A 124 -0.40 -16.75 4.17
#